data_AF-A0A238JDK2-F1
#
_entry.id   AF-A0A238JDK2-F1
#
_cell.length_a   1.000
_cell.length_b   1.000
_cell.length_c   1.000
_cell.angle_alpha   90.00
_cell.angle_beta   90.00
_cell.angle_gamma   90.00
#
_symmetry.space_group_name_H-M   'P 1'
#
loop_
_entity.id
_entity.type
_entity.pdbx_description
1 polymer ?
#
loop_
_entity_poly.entity_id
_entity_poly.type
_entity_poly.pdbx_seq_one_letter_code
_entity_poly.pdbx_strand_id
1 'polypeptide(L)' 'MKHAIIALLLSANAAAAHQGHEAAIVEGDSHWLTQGDHLVIVALAAIASAMAARRLVSAWRGARQKA' A
#
# COMPACT_ATOMS: atom_id res chain seq x y z
N MET A 1 -3.50 1.15 -17.56
CA MET A 1 -2.03 1.28 -17.46
C MET A 1 -1.60 2.66 -16.93
N LYS A 2 -2.23 3.77 -17.34
CA LYS A 2 -1.89 5.15 -16.94
C LYS A 2 -1.73 5.36 -15.42
N HIS A 3 -2.61 4.77 -14.61
CA HIS A 3 -2.59 4.93 -13.15
C HIS A 3 -1.60 4.01 -12.43
N ALA A 4 -1.18 2.91 -13.06
CA ALA A 4 -0.21 1.99 -12.46
C ALA A 4 1.18 2.63 -12.40
N ILE A 5 1.53 3.42 -13.42
CA ILE A 5 2.80 4.17 -13.48
C ILE A 5 2.85 5.21 -12.36
N ILE A 6 1.74 5.93 -12.12
CA ILE A 6 1.65 6.93 -11.04
C ILE A 6 1.79 6.25 -9.66
N ALA A 7 1.14 5.10 -9.46
CA ALA A 7 1.29 4.33 -8.23
C ALA A 7 2.72 3.82 -8.02
N LEU A 8 3.38 3.35 -9.08
CA LEU A 8 4.76 2.86 -9.04
C LEU A 8 5.76 3.98 -8.72
N LEU A 9 5.58 5.15 -9.33
CA LEU A 9 6.42 6.33 -9.10
C LEU A 9 6.27 6.88 -7.68
N LEU A 10 5.05 6.86 -7.13
CA LEU A 10 4.80 7.26 -5.74
C LEU A 10 5.40 6.25 -4.74
N SER A 11 5.34 4.95 -5.01
CA SER A 11 5.93 3.92 -4.13
C SER A 11 7.46 3.89 -4.16
N ALA A 12 8.08 4.15 -5.32
CA ALA A 12 9.54 4.13 -5.47
C ALA A 12 10.21 5.30 -4.74
N ASN A 13 9.59 6.49 -4.77
CA ASN A 13 10.07 7.65 -4.01
C ASN A 13 9.86 7.51 -2.49
N ALA A 14 8.83 6.78 -2.05
CA ALA A 14 8.62 6.50 -0.63
C ALA A 14 9.76 5.63 -0.06
N ALA A 15 10.22 4.62 -0.79
CA ALA A 15 11.34 3.77 -0.35
C ALA A 15 12.69 4.50 -0.33
N ALA A 16 12.88 5.49 -1.20
CA ALA A 16 14.15 6.23 -1.34
C ALA A 16 14.35 7.36 -0.31
N ALA A 17 13.33 7.70 0.49
CA ALA A 17 13.36 8.86 1.39
C ALA A 17 13.86 8.55 2.82
N HIS A 18 14.23 7.31 3.16
CA HIS A 18 14.52 6.95 4.54
C HIS A 18 16.00 7.12 4.92
N GLN A 19 16.27 7.98 5.92
CA GLN A 19 17.44 7.89 6.81
C GLN A 19 17.29 6.74 7.83
N GLY A 20 16.79 5.59 7.39
CA GLY A 20 16.30 4.53 8.29
C GLY A 20 17.37 3.73 9.02
N HIS A 21 18.65 3.89 8.69
CA HIS A 21 19.72 3.11 9.32
C HIS A 21 19.90 3.44 10.79
N GLU A 22 19.84 4.73 11.17
CA GLU A 22 19.98 5.12 12.58
C GLU A 22 18.72 4.83 13.40
N ALA A 23 17.53 5.05 12.83
CA ALA A 23 16.27 4.74 13.51
C ALA A 23 16.12 3.23 13.78
N ALA A 24 16.56 2.36 12.86
CA ALA A 24 16.58 0.92 13.09
C ALA A 24 17.55 0.51 14.21
N ILE A 25 18.69 1.19 14.34
CA ILE A 25 19.68 0.94 15.41
C ILE A 25 19.17 1.44 16.77
N VAL A 26 18.50 2.60 16.82
CA VAL A 26 18.05 3.25 18.06
C VAL A 26 16.70 2.73 18.56
N GLU A 27 15.75 2.52 17.65
CA GLU A 27 14.36 2.17 17.98
C GLU A 27 14.03 0.70 17.66
N GLY A 28 14.94 -0.01 17.00
CA GLY A 28 14.80 -1.41 16.58
C GLY A 28 14.03 -1.59 15.26
N ASP A 29 14.21 -2.71 14.57
CA ASP A 29 13.62 -2.97 13.24
C ASP A 29 12.08 -2.89 13.19
N SER A 30 11.40 -2.92 14.33
CA SER A 30 9.94 -2.82 14.43
C SER A 30 9.42 -1.41 14.69
N HIS A 31 10.28 -0.41 14.85
CA HIS A 31 9.86 0.97 15.17
C HIS A 31 8.89 1.57 14.16
N TRP A 32 9.05 1.23 12.88
CA TRP A 32 8.14 1.67 11.81
C TRP A 32 6.70 1.13 12.00
N LEU A 33 6.48 0.06 12.78
CA LEU A 33 5.14 -0.46 13.06
C LEU A 33 4.36 0.39 14.07
N THR A 34 5.05 1.23 14.85
CA THR A 34 4.42 2.07 15.89
C THR A 34 4.44 3.55 15.53
N GLN A 35 5.21 3.95 14.51
CA GLN A 35 5.20 5.31 14.00
C GLN A 35 3.88 5.65 13.29
N GLY A 36 3.28 6.77 13.66
CA GLY A 36 1.94 7.15 13.21
C GLY A 36 1.82 7.40 11.71
N ASP A 37 2.86 7.91 11.07
CA ASP A 37 2.93 8.13 9.62
C ASP A 37 2.90 6.79 8.84
N HIS A 38 3.66 5.79 9.30
CA HIS A 38 3.67 4.46 8.74
C HIS A 38 2.32 3.75 8.92
N LEU A 39 1.70 3.90 10.09
CA LEU A 39 0.35 3.38 10.34
C LEU A 39 -0.68 3.97 9.37
N VAL A 40 -0.59 5.28 9.08
CA VAL A 40 -1.46 5.93 8.09
C VAL A 40 -1.25 5.35 6.69
N ILE A 41 -0.01 5.14 6.26
CA ILE A 41 0.30 4.53 4.96
C ILE A 41 -0.24 3.10 4.89
N VAL A 42 -0.03 2.30 5.93
CA VAL A 42 -0.55 0.92 6.01
C VAL A 42 -2.08 0.90 5.95
N ALA A 43 -2.75 1.80 6.67
CA ALA A 43 -4.20 1.92 6.64
C ALA A 43 -4.72 2.29 5.24
N LEU A 44 -4.09 3.27 4.57
CA LEU A 44 -4.44 3.66 3.21
C LEU A 44 -4.23 2.51 2.21
N ALA A 45 -3.12 1.79 2.31
CA ALA A 45 -2.85 0.62 1.48
C ALA A 45 -3.88 -0.50 1.69
N ALA A 46 -4.30 -0.75 2.94
CA ALA A 46 -5.33 -1.72 3.27
C ALA A 46 -6.69 -1.34 2.66
N ILE A 47 -7.09 -0.07 2.76
CA ILE A 47 -8.34 0.44 2.16
C ILE A 47 -8.30 0.29 0.64
N ALA A 48 -7.22 0.71 -0.01
CA ALA A 48 -7.06 0.58 -1.45
C ALA A 48 -7.16 -0.89 -1.91
N SER A 49 -6.51 -1.80 -1.18
CA SER A 49 -6.55 -3.24 -1.45
C SER A 49 -7.97 -3.81 -1.32
N ALA A 50 -8.70 -3.41 -0.27
CA ALA A 50 -10.09 -3.81 -0.07
C ALA A 50 -11.01 -3.31 -1.19
N MET A 51 -10.82 -2.08 -1.66
CA MET A 51 -11.56 -1.52 -2.80
C MET A 51 -11.26 -2.28 -4.10
N ALA A 52 -9.99 -2.58 -4.35
CA ALA A 52 -9.59 -3.37 -5.52
C ALA A 52 -10.20 -4.77 -5.49
N ALA A 53 -10.12 -5.46 -4.34
CA ALA A 53 -10.71 -6.78 -4.14
C ALA A 53 -12.24 -6.76 -4.37
N ARG A 54 -12.95 -5.77 -3.83
CA ARG A 54 -14.40 -5.60 -4.05
C ARG A 54 -14.73 -5.44 -5.53
N ARG A 55 -13.96 -4.63 -6.26
CA ARG A 55 -14.15 -4.44 -7.72
C ARG A 55 -13.91 -5.73 -8.49
N LEU A 56 -12.85 -6.46 -8.18
CA LEU A 56 -12.54 -7.76 -8.78
C LEU A 56 -13.66 -8.77 -8.53
N VAL A 57 -14.12 -8.90 -7.28
CA VAL A 57 -15.22 -9.80 -6.92
C VAL A 57 -16.52 -9.42 -7.64
N SER A 58 -16.84 -8.12 -7.71
CA SER A 58 -18.02 -7.63 -8.42
C SER A 58 -17.95 -7.93 -9.91
N ALA A 59 -16.80 -7.67 -10.56
CA ALA A 59 -16.58 -7.99 -11.97
C ALA A 59 -16.71 -9.49 -12.25
N TRP A 60 -16.14 -10.33 -11.37
CA TRP A 60 -16.21 -11.78 -11.51
C TRP A 60 -17.63 -12.32 -11.38
N ARG A 61 -18.41 -11.81 -10.41
CA ARG A 61 -19.83 -12.16 -10.26
C ARG A 61 -20.65 -11.73 -11.47
N GLY A 62 -20.43 -10.52 -11.99
CA GLY A 62 -21.12 -10.02 -13.18
C GLY A 62 -20.81 -10.81 -14.45
N ALA A 63 -19.57 -11.28 -14.62
CA ALA A 63 -19.19 -12.15 -15.73
C ALA A 63 -19.89 -13.52 -15.66
N ARG A 64 -20.01 -14.08 -14.45
CA ARG A 64 -20.63 -15.41 -14.24
C ARG A 64 -22.16 -15.42 -14.42
N GLN A 65 -22.83 -14.27 -14.30
CA GLN A 65 -24.27 -14.15 -14.58
C GLN A 65 -24.61 -14.01 -16.07
N LYS A 66 -23.61 -13.73 -16.91
CA LYS A 66 -23.78 -13.54 -18.37
C LYS A 66 -23.37 -14.77 -19.20
N ALA A 67 -22.86 -15.82 -18.56
CA ALA A 67 -22.50 -17.10 -19.15
C ALA A 67 -23.55 -18.15 -18.77
#